data_AF-A0A5R8WGU1-F1
#
_entry.id   AF-A0A5R8WGU1-F1
#
_cell.length_a   1.000
_cell.length_b   1.000
_cell.length_c   1.000
_cell.angle_alpha   90.00
_cell.angle_beta   90.00
_cell.angle_gamma   90.00
#
_symmetry.space_group_name_H-M   'P 1'
#
loop_
_entity.id
_entity.type
_entity.pdbx_description
1 polymer ?
#
loop_
_entity_poly.entity_id
_entity_poly.type
_entity_poly.pdbx_seq_one_letter_code
_entity_poly.pdbx_strand_id
1 'polypeptide(L)'
;MSVIYDLALIKAANHKHGGHFFSPGALRFFRSRVSEKVHQGPGGIYFVTSEQFDERSPRLYTVRRFCPTSRGVDTVGEFQQHATSRQAHAEAARLAVQVPQP
;
A
#
# COMPACT_ATOMS: atom_id res chain seq x y z
N MET A 1 -2.95 -19.29 -13.55
CA MET A 1 -1.70 -18.94 -12.85
C MET A 1 -1.96 -17.71 -11.99
N SER A 2 -1.83 -17.81 -10.67
CA SER A 2 -1.82 -16.62 -9.82
C SER A 2 -0.47 -15.92 -9.98
N VAL A 3 -0.50 -14.65 -10.39
CA VAL A 3 0.68 -13.79 -10.45
C VAL A 3 1.08 -13.43 -9.02
N ILE A 4 2.35 -13.63 -8.68
CA ILE A 4 2.94 -13.09 -7.45
C ILE A 4 3.34 -11.64 -7.73
N TYR A 5 2.85 -10.72 -6.90
CA TYR A 5 3.15 -9.31 -7.02
C TYR A 5 4.29 -8.91 -6.10
N ASP A 6 5.28 -8.22 -6.68
CA ASP A 6 6.21 -7.39 -5.96
C ASP A 6 5.86 -5.90 -6.16
N LEU A 7 6.58 -5.01 -5.47
CA LEU A 7 6.33 -3.59 -5.58
C LEU A 7 6.61 -3.06 -7.01
N ALA A 8 7.56 -3.63 -7.74
CA ALA A 8 7.91 -3.20 -9.09
C ALA A 8 6.75 -3.48 -10.05
N LEU A 9 6.16 -4.66 -9.98
CA LEU A 9 5.01 -5.06 -10.78
C LEU A 9 3.77 -4.22 -10.45
N ILE A 10 3.52 -3.94 -9.17
CA ILE A 10 2.42 -3.05 -8.73
C ILE A 10 2.60 -1.65 -9.32
N LYS A 11 3.79 -1.06 -9.20
CA LYS A 11 4.11 0.26 -9.76
C LYS A 11 3.92 0.30 -11.27
N ALA A 12 4.45 -0.69 -11.98
CA ALA A 12 4.35 -0.79 -13.43
C ALA A 12 2.88 -0.96 -13.89
N ALA A 13 2.11 -1.81 -13.21
CA ALA A 13 0.70 -2.02 -13.52
C ALA A 13 -0.16 -0.77 -13.28
N ASN A 14 0.04 -0.09 -12.14
CA ASN A 14 -0.66 1.15 -11.83
C ASN A 14 -0.32 2.24 -12.85
N HIS A 15 0.96 2.45 -13.15
CA HIS A 15 1.41 3.45 -14.12
C HIS A 15 0.89 3.16 -15.55
N LYS A 16 0.98 1.91 -16.02
CA LYS A 16 0.51 1.51 -17.35
C LYS A 16 -1.01 1.75 -17.52
N HIS A 17 -1.76 1.74 -16.42
CA HIS A 17 -3.19 2.01 -16.41
C HIS A 17 -3.53 3.51 -16.19
N GLY A 18 -2.54 4.41 -16.23
CA GLY A 18 -2.74 5.84 -15.99
C GLY A 18 -2.87 6.22 -14.52
N GLY A 19 -2.54 5.33 -13.59
CA GLY A 19 -2.56 5.60 -12.16
C GLY A 19 -1.45 6.54 -11.71
N HIS A 20 -1.78 7.47 -10.81
CA HIS A 20 -0.85 8.49 -10.31
C HIS A 20 -0.35 8.23 -8.89
N PHE A 21 -0.75 7.13 -8.25
CA PHE A 21 -0.42 6.85 -6.84
C PHE A 21 1.10 6.86 -6.59
N PHE A 22 1.87 6.26 -7.50
CA PHE A 22 3.34 6.20 -7.41
C PHE A 22 4.05 7.33 -8.17
N SER A 23 3.31 8.33 -8.66
CA SER A 23 3.94 9.45 -9.36
C SER A 23 4.85 10.25 -8.41
N PRO A 24 5.96 10.83 -8.91
CA PRO A 24 6.84 11.64 -8.08
C PRO A 24 6.12 12.81 -7.39
N GLY A 25 5.11 13.39 -8.03
CA GLY A 25 4.29 14.47 -7.46
C GLY A 25 3.47 14.00 -6.26
N ALA A 26 2.75 12.89 -6.40
CA ALA A 26 1.92 12.33 -5.32
C ALA A 26 2.78 11.88 -4.12
N LEU A 27 3.90 11.21 -4.38
CA LEU A 27 4.81 10.77 -3.32
C LEU A 27 5.49 11.96 -2.62
N ARG A 28 5.84 13.02 -3.36
CA ARG A 28 6.44 14.23 -2.77
C ARG A 28 5.45 15.00 -1.90
N PHE A 29 4.20 15.13 -2.33
CA PHE A 29 3.17 15.91 -1.62
C PHE A 29 2.98 15.43 -0.16
N PHE A 30 2.99 14.12 0.07
CA PHE A 30 2.85 13.52 1.41
C PHE A 30 4.19 13.07 2.05
N ARG A 31 5.33 13.43 1.44
CA ARG A 31 6.67 12.93 1.80
C ARG A 31 6.68 11.40 2.00
N SER A 32 5.98 10.70 1.11
CA SER A 32 5.69 9.28 1.21
C SER A 32 6.92 8.43 0.93
N ARG A 33 7.08 7.35 1.68
CA ARG A 33 7.99 6.24 1.37
C ARG A 33 7.17 4.98 1.24
N VAL A 34 7.43 4.19 0.20
CA VAL A 34 6.72 2.94 -0.07
C VAL A 34 7.60 1.76 0.34
N SER A 35 7.06 0.85 1.15
CA SER A 35 7.76 -0.38 1.55
C SER A 35 7.84 -1.35 0.37
N GLU A 36 8.99 -2.00 0.19
CA GLU A 36 9.19 -3.05 -0.81
C GLU A 36 8.49 -4.36 -0.46
N LYS A 37 8.15 -4.54 0.83
CA LYS A 37 7.49 -5.76 1.30
C LYS A 37 6.00 -5.75 0.94
N VAL A 38 5.62 -6.70 0.10
CA VAL A 38 4.24 -7.01 -0.28
C VAL A 38 3.74 -8.21 0.52
N HIS A 39 2.50 -8.14 0.99
CA HIS A 39 1.78 -9.24 1.61
C HIS A 39 0.62 -9.63 0.70
N GLN A 40 0.51 -10.90 0.37
CA GLN A 40 -0.51 -11.36 -0.57
C GLN A 40 -1.05 -12.73 -0.18
N GLY A 41 -2.34 -12.94 -0.44
CA GLY A 41 -3.04 -14.19 -0.17
C GLY A 41 -4.50 -14.10 -0.61
N PRO A 42 -5.36 -15.02 -0.15
CA PRO A 42 -6.79 -15.03 -0.50
C PRO A 42 -7.52 -13.72 -0.17
N GLY A 43 -7.01 -12.94 0.78
CA GLY A 43 -7.56 -11.63 1.17
C GLY A 43 -7.29 -10.51 0.17
N GLY A 44 -6.26 -10.65 -0.67
CA GLY A 44 -5.83 -9.62 -1.61
C GLY A 44 -4.32 -9.35 -1.55
N ILE A 45 -3.91 -8.22 -2.13
CA ILE A 45 -2.51 -7.79 -2.23
C ILE A 45 -2.36 -6.47 -1.48
N TYR A 46 -1.47 -6.46 -0.49
CA TYR A 46 -1.30 -5.36 0.44
C TYR A 46 0.17 -4.94 0.52
N PHE A 47 0.40 -3.65 0.71
CA PHE A 47 1.72 -3.08 0.98
C PHE A 47 1.57 -1.91 1.95
N VAL A 48 2.69 -1.40 2.44
CA VAL A 48 2.70 -0.32 3.43
C VAL A 48 3.35 0.92 2.84
N THR A 49 2.72 2.07 3.04
CA THR A 49 3.34 3.37 2.85
C THR A 49 3.59 4.02 4.21
N SER A 50 4.55 4.94 4.25
CA SER A 50 4.73 5.83 5.38
C SER A 50 4.72 7.26 4.90
N GLU A 51 3.97 8.10 5.58
CA GLU A 51 3.73 9.48 5.20
C GLU A 51 4.15 10.40 6.34
N GLN A 52 4.50 11.63 5.98
CA GLN A 52 4.89 12.65 6.94
C GLN A 52 4.35 13.98 6.44
N PHE A 53 3.47 14.60 7.24
CA PHE A 53 2.81 15.84 6.86
C PHE A 53 3.81 16.98 6.66
N ASP A 54 4.70 17.18 7.62
CA ASP A 54 5.82 18.13 7.55
C ASP A 54 7.06 17.59 8.29
N GLU A 55 8.16 18.35 8.31
CA GLU A 55 9.44 17.92 8.90
C GLU A 55 9.40 17.68 10.40
N ARG A 56 8.38 18.21 11.08
CA ARG A 56 8.22 18.14 12.54
C ARG A 56 7.17 17.11 12.96
N SER A 57 6.29 16.74 12.04
CA SER A 57 5.23 15.76 12.26
C SER A 57 5.80 14.35 12.35
N PRO A 58 5.22 13.48 13.19
CA PRO A 58 5.63 12.08 13.26
C PRO A 58 5.42 11.40 11.91
N ARG A 59 6.30 10.45 11.59
CA ARG A 59 6.12 9.57 10.43
C ARG A 59 5.17 8.45 10.82
N LEU A 60 4.04 8.39 10.14
CA LEU A 60 2.98 7.41 10.37
C LEU A 60 2.84 6.51 9.15
N TYR A 61 2.15 5.38 9.32
CA TYR A 61 2.09 4.31 8.35
C TYR A 61 0.66 4.00 7.95
N THR A 62 0.48 3.71 6.66
CA THR A 62 -0.80 3.41 6.04
C THR A 62 -0.74 2.05 5.34
N VAL A 63 -1.73 1.19 5.57
CA VAL A 63 -1.90 -0.04 4.80
C VAL A 63 -2.61 0.29 3.49
N ARG A 64 -2.03 -0.17 2.38
CA ARG A 64 -2.54 0.03 1.03
C ARG A 64 -2.92 -1.31 0.42
N ARG A 65 -4.03 -1.37 -0.29
CA ARG A 65 -4.46 -2.53 -1.08
C ARG A 65 -4.28 -2.24 -2.55
N PHE A 66 -3.60 -3.12 -3.27
CA PHE A 66 -3.58 -3.11 -4.73
C PHE A 66 -4.73 -3.97 -5.27
N CYS A 67 -5.50 -3.43 -6.23
CA CYS A 67 -6.56 -4.17 -6.90
C CYS A 67 -6.09 -4.58 -8.31
N PRO A 68 -5.83 -5.88 -8.59
CA PRO A 68 -5.36 -6.33 -9.90
C PRO A 68 -6.29 -6.01 -11.07
N THR A 69 -7.60 -5.90 -10.80
CA THR A 69 -8.63 -5.67 -11.83
C THR A 69 -8.70 -4.20 -12.22
N SER A 70 -8.74 -3.27 -11.27
CA SER A 70 -8.75 -1.83 -11.57
C SER A 70 -7.34 -1.25 -11.70
N ARG A 71 -6.31 -1.99 -11.29
CA ARG A 71 -4.92 -1.53 -11.16
C ARG A 71 -4.78 -0.32 -10.23
N GLY A 72 -5.80 -0.08 -9.40
CA GLY A 72 -5.86 0.99 -8.41
C GLY A 72 -5.18 0.61 -7.10
N VAL A 73 -4.99 1.63 -6.25
CA VAL A 73 -4.50 1.49 -4.88
C VAL A 73 -5.48 2.15 -3.94
N ASP A 74 -5.98 1.38 -2.97
CA ASP A 74 -6.93 1.84 -1.96
C ASP A 74 -6.24 1.96 -0.60
N THR A 75 -6.70 2.91 0.22
CA THR A 75 -6.39 2.93 1.66
C THR A 75 -7.21 1.87 2.36
N VAL A 76 -6.59 1.09 3.23
CA VAL A 76 -7.28 0.14 4.10
C VAL A 76 -7.28 0.69 5.52
N GLY A 77 -8.46 0.88 6.08
CA GLY A 77 -8.62 1.64 7.32
C GLY A 77 -8.38 3.13 7.09
N GLU A 78 -7.74 3.78 8.06
CA GLU A 78 -7.50 5.22 8.04
C GLU A 78 -6.10 5.57 7.49
N PHE A 79 -6.00 6.73 6.85
CA PHE A 79 -4.71 7.27 6.45
C PHE A 79 -3.87 7.59 7.69
N GLN A 80 -2.59 7.19 7.70
CA GLN A 80 -1.67 7.38 8.84
C GLN A 80 -2.13 6.71 10.15
N GLN A 81 -2.93 5.64 10.07
CA GLN A 81 -3.49 4.95 11.25
C GLN A 81 -2.44 4.33 12.19
N HIS A 82 -1.27 3.91 11.68
CA HIS A 82 -0.31 3.14 12.46
C HIS A 82 0.92 3.96 12.83
N ALA A 83 1.33 3.89 14.10
CA ALA A 83 2.51 4.58 14.61
C ALA A 83 3.83 3.91 14.19
N THR A 84 3.81 2.62 13.86
CA THR A 84 5.01 1.86 13.54
C THR A 84 4.85 0.99 12.29
N SER A 85 5.97 0.80 11.59
CA SER A 85 6.04 -0.11 10.44
C SER A 85 5.63 -1.54 10.80
N ARG A 86 6.00 -2.00 12.01
CA ARG A 86 5.65 -3.34 12.50
C ARG A 86 4.14 -3.52 12.62
N GLN A 87 3.42 -2.54 13.17
CA GLN A 87 1.96 -2.59 13.29
C GLN A 87 1.30 -2.63 11.90
N ALA A 88 1.70 -1.73 10.98
CA ALA A 88 1.15 -1.70 9.64
C ALA A 88 1.41 -3.00 8.86
N HIS A 89 2.63 -3.57 8.96
CA HIS A 89 2.92 -4.84 8.29
C HIS A 89 2.24 -6.04 8.95
N ALA A 90 2.02 -6.04 10.27
CA ALA A 90 1.25 -7.09 10.94
C ALA A 90 -0.21 -7.06 10.47
N GLU A 91 -0.81 -5.87 10.37
CA GLU A 91 -2.17 -5.71 9.88
C GLU A 91 -2.29 -6.11 8.39
N ALA A 92 -1.37 -5.65 7.54
CA ALA A 92 -1.34 -6.06 6.14
C ALA A 92 -1.19 -7.58 5.96
N ALA A 93 -0.40 -8.25 6.79
CA ALA A 93 -0.28 -9.70 6.78
C ALA A 93 -1.57 -10.40 7.21
N ARG A 94 -2.22 -9.89 8.26
CA ARG A 94 -3.51 -10.39 8.76
C ARG A 94 -4.60 -10.28 7.69
N LEU A 95 -4.68 -9.13 7.02
CA LEU A 95 -5.64 -8.87 5.94
C LEU A 95 -5.37 -9.74 4.71
N ALA A 96 -4.11 -9.96 4.34
CA ALA A 96 -3.74 -10.77 3.18
C ALA A 96 -4.25 -12.21 3.25
N VAL A 97 -4.40 -12.77 4.46
CA VAL A 97 -4.89 -14.15 4.67
C VAL A 97 -6.39 -14.22 4.97
N GLN A 98 -7.03 -13.11 5.32
CA GLN A 98 -8.45 -13.08 5.64
C GLN A 98 -9.28 -12.91 4.37
N VAL A 99 -10.06 -13.94 4.01
CA VAL A 99 -11.00 -13.86 2.90
C VAL A 99 -12.06 -12.80 3.22
N PRO A 100 -12.30 -11.80 2.37
CA PRO A 100 -13.37 -10.83 2.58
C PRO A 100 -14.69 -11.60 2.65
N GLN A 101 -15.47 -11.39 3.72
CA GLN A 101 -16.83 -11.92 3.78
C GLN A 101 -17.65 -11.27 2.65
N PRO A 102 -18.51 -12.04 1.97
CA PRO A 102 -19.32 -11.55 0.85
C PRO A 102 -20.26 -10.41 1.24
#